data_AF-A0A9E2M4Z9-F1
#
_entry.id   AF-A0A9E2M4Z9-F1
#
_cell.length_a   1.000
_cell.length_b   1.000
_cell.length_c   1.000
_cell.angle_alpha   90.00
_cell.angle_beta   90.00
_cell.angle_gamma   90.00
#
_symmetry.space_group_name_H-M   'P 1'
#
loop_
_entity.id
_entity.type
_entity.pdbx_description
1 polymer ?
#
loop_
_entity_poly.entity_id
_entity_poly.type
_entity_poly.pdbx_seq_one_letter_code
_entity_poly.pdbx_strand_id
1 'polypeptide(L)' 'MSQKVMRVGNSIGVTVPSQFVKAVGVRVGDYVKVKTILETGQVIYTFQGAKQLSLNSLPKQ' A
#
# COMPACT_ATOMS: atom_id res chain seq x y z
N MET A 1 -11.62 7.00 -10.97
CA MET A 1 -11.07 5.69 -11.38
C MET A 1 -11.73 4.62 -10.52
N SER A 2 -12.25 3.56 -11.12
CA SER A 2 -12.94 2.47 -10.41
C SER A 2 -12.28 1.15 -10.75
N GLN A 3 -11.96 0.35 -9.73
CA GLN A 3 -11.35 -0.97 -9.89
C GLN A 3 -12.39 -2.05 -9.59
N LYS A 4 -12.38 -3.13 -10.39
CA LYS A 4 -13.25 -4.28 -10.15
C LYS A 4 -12.75 -5.09 -8.95
N VAL A 5 -13.65 -5.51 -8.09
CA VAL A 5 -13.37 -6.50 -7.04
C VAL A 5 -13.21 -7.88 -7.67
N MET A 6 -12.18 -8.62 -7.27
CA MET A 6 -11.89 -9.96 -7.79
C MET A 6 -11.68 -10.96 -6.67
N ARG A 7 -11.87 -12.26 -6.99
CA ARG A 7 -11.58 -13.36 -6.07
C ARG A 7 -10.06 -13.52 -5.92
N VAL A 8 -9.59 -13.64 -4.69
CA VAL A 8 -8.19 -13.91 -4.33
C VAL A 8 -8.18 -15.06 -3.33
N GLY A 9 -7.97 -16.28 -3.81
CA GLY A 9 -8.07 -17.50 -2.99
C GLY A 9 -9.43 -17.61 -2.29
N ASN A 10 -9.43 -17.62 -0.95
CA ASN A 10 -10.63 -17.64 -0.12
C ASN A 10 -11.18 -16.25 0.24
N SER A 11 -10.63 -15.19 -0.34
CA SER A 11 -10.96 -13.79 -0.04
C SER A 11 -11.31 -13.01 -1.31
N ILE A 12 -11.56 -11.71 -1.15
CA ILE A 12 -11.70 -10.75 -2.25
C ILE A 12 -10.55 -9.74 -2.20
N GLY A 13 -10.22 -9.16 -3.35
CA GLY A 13 -9.21 -8.13 -3.46
C GLY A 13 -9.56 -7.10 -4.53
N VAL A 14 -8.86 -5.97 -4.49
CA VAL A 14 -8.91 -4.91 -5.50
C VAL A 14 -7.50 -4.64 -5.99
N THR A 15 -7.34 -4.37 -7.28
CA THR A 15 -6.02 -4.06 -7.85
C THR A 15 -5.56 -2.69 -7.36
N VAL A 16 -4.41 -2.65 -6.71
CA VAL A 16 -3.68 -1.41 -6.42
C VAL A 16 -3.10 -0.88 -7.75
N PRO A 17 -3.41 0.37 -8.16
CA PRO A 17 -2.94 0.90 -9.44
C PRO A 17 -1.40 0.91 -9.55
N SER A 18 -0.88 0.51 -10.71
CA SER A 18 0.56 0.39 -10.95
C SER A 18 1.31 1.72 -10.77
N GLN A 19 0.69 2.85 -11.13
CA GLN A 19 1.25 4.18 -10.92
C GLN A 19 1.47 4.47 -9.43
N PHE A 20 0.53 4.09 -8.57
CA PHE A 20 0.65 4.23 -7.12
C PHE A 20 1.76 3.33 -6.57
N VAL A 21 1.78 2.05 -6.98
CA VAL A 21 2.82 1.08 -6.58
C VAL A 21 4.22 1.61 -6.88
N LYS A 22 4.44 2.17 -8.08
CA LYS A 22 5.72 2.77 -8.48
C LYS A 22 6.05 4.02 -7.66
N ALA A 23 5.08 4.93 -7.51
CA ALA A 23 5.30 6.20 -6.80
C ALA A 23 5.63 6.00 -5.32
N VAL A 24 5.02 5.00 -4.68
CA VAL A 24 5.22 4.69 -3.26
C VAL A 24 6.26 3.59 -3.05
N GLY A 25 6.80 2.97 -4.10
CA GLY A 25 7.83 1.95 -3.98
C GLY A 25 7.38 0.66 -3.30
N VAL A 26 6.09 0.31 -3.41
CA VAL A 26 5.51 -0.91 -2.81
C VAL A 26 5.99 -2.15 -3.55
N ARG A 27 6.32 -3.20 -2.80
CA ARG A 27 6.76 -4.50 -3.34
C ARG A 27 5.81 -5.62 -2.92
N VAL A 28 5.80 -6.68 -3.72
CA VAL A 28 5.09 -7.92 -3.36
C VAL A 28 5.76 -8.51 -2.13
N GLY A 29 4.95 -8.85 -1.12
CA GLY A 29 5.43 -9.33 0.18
C GLY A 29 5.54 -8.25 1.26
N ASP A 30 5.39 -6.97 0.92
CA ASP A 30 5.38 -5.90 1.92
C ASP A 30 4.19 -6.02 2.87
N TYR A 31 4.42 -5.77 4.16
CA TYR A 31 3.36 -5.62 5.14
C TYR A 31 2.67 -4.26 4.99
N VAL A 32 1.34 -4.28 5.11
CA VAL A 32 0.49 -3.10 4.99
C VAL A 32 -0.37 -3.00 6.23
N LYS A 33 -0.50 -1.79 6.79
CA LYS A 33 -1.43 -1.54 7.90
C LYS A 33 -2.84 -1.36 7.34
N VAL A 34 -3.79 -2.10 7.88
CA VAL A 34 -5.19 -2.08 7.43
C VAL A 34 -6.08 -1.47 8.51
N LYS A 35 -6.94 -0.53 8.13
CA LYS A 35 -8.01 0.00 8.99
C LYS A 35 -9.35 -0.14 8.26
N THR A 36 -10.31 -0.77 8.91
CA THR A 36 -11.69 -0.93 8.42
C THR A 36 -12.61 0.03 9.14
N ILE A 37 -13.43 0.77 8.40
CA ILE A 37 -14.45 1.68 8.93
C ILE A 37 -15.78 1.19 8.34
N LEU A 38 -16.46 0.32 9.09
CA LEU A 38 -17.61 -0.45 8.59
C LEU A 38 -18.82 0.44 8.31
N GLU A 39 -18.98 1.50 9.11
CA GLU A 39 -20.08 2.46 9.04
C GLU A 39 -20.14 3.17 7.67
N THR A 40 -18.98 3.32 7.03
CA THR A 40 -18.84 3.97 5.72
C THR A 40 -18.44 3.01 4.61
N GLY A 41 -18.29 1.70 4.91
CA GLY A 41 -17.82 0.70 3.96
C GLY A 41 -16.38 0.92 3.49
N GLN A 42 -15.54 1.59 4.28
CA GLN A 42 -14.18 1.97 3.88
C GLN A 42 -13.14 0.98 4.41
N VAL A 43 -12.14 0.70 3.57
CA VAL A 43 -10.91 0.00 3.96
C VAL A 43 -9.73 0.87 3.57
N ILE A 44 -8.91 1.25 4.55
CA ILE A 44 -7.75 2.12 4.37
C ILE A 44 -6.48 1.28 4.53
N TYR A 45 -5.69 1.23 3.46
CA TYR A 45 -4.39 0.58 3.41
C TYR A 45 -3.28 1.62 3.52
N THR A 46 -2.44 1.51 4.54
CA THR A 46 -1.25 2.36 4.71
C THR A 46 0.00 1.56 4.36
N PHE A 47 0.59 1.87 3.20
CA PHE A 47 1.78 1.23 2.68
C PHE A 47 3.04 1.90 3.25
N GLN A 48 4.04 1.10 3.66
CA GLN A 48 5.27 1.62 4.28
C GLN A 48 6.33 2.11 3.27
N GLY A 49 6.08 1.99 1.96
CA GLY A 49 7.05 2.30 0.91
C GLY A 49 7.43 3.79 0.81
N ALA A 50 6.68 4.69 1.45
CA ALA A 50 7.08 6.07 1.66
C ALA A 50 8.12 6.23 2.79
N LYS A 51 9.13 5.36 2.85
CA LYS A 51 10.34 5.69 3.59
C LYS A 51 11.13 6.66 2.72
N GLN A 52 10.97 7.95 3.00
CA GLN A 52 11.99 8.93 2.65
C GLN A 52 13.35 8.35 3.07
N LEU A 53 14.35 8.34 2.18
CA LEU A 53 15.72 8.01 2.56
C LEU A 53 16.09 8.95 3.70
N SER A 54 16.23 8.42 4.91
CA SER A 54 16.69 9.20 6.05
C SER A 54 18.04 9.80 5.65
N LEU A 55 18.14 11.12 5.54
CA LEU A 55 19.37 11.84 5.21
C LEU A 55 20.51 11.60 6.24
N ASN A 56 20.25 10.83 7.29
CA ASN A 56 21.17 10.54 8.38
C ASN A 56 22.17 9.41 8.07
N SER A 57 22.18 8.83 6.87
CA SER A 57 23.18 7.82 6.48
C SER A 57 24.35 8.38 5.66
N LEU A 58 24.46 9.69 5.48
CA LEU A 58 25.69 10.27 4.94
C LEU A 58 26.80 10.10 6.00
N PRO A 59 27.93 9.44 5.67
CA PRO A 59 29.07 9.41 6.58
C PRO A 59 29.47 10.86 6.84
N LYS A 60 29.55 11.24 8.13
CA LYS A 60 30.19 12.50 8.51
C LYS A 60 31.63 12.44 7.98
N GLN A 61 31.98 13.36 7.08
CA GLN A 61 33.36 13.66 6.72
C GLN A 61 34.10 14.21 7.93
#